data_AF-A0A013UDI1-F1
#
_entry.id   AF-A0A013UDI1-F1
#
_cell.length_a   1.000
_cell.length_b   1.000
_cell.length_c   1.000
_cell.angle_alpha   90.00
_cell.angle_beta   90.00
_cell.angle_gamma   90.00
#
_symmetry.space_group_name_H-M   'P 1'
#
loop_
_entity.id
_entity.type
_entity.pdbx_description
1 polymer ?
#
loop_
_entity_poly.entity_id
_entity_poly.type
_entity_poly.pdbx_seq_one_letter_code
_entity_poly.pdbx_strand_id
1 'polypeptide(L)'
;MKYKIGDRVYVDFKSSNSMETDGTHIFGEGQIDRVDEDNNFLIGRLDKGGYFGCPSTDVKLIHELCIHGYDVACLLCGFGQSETTGERIWHNQR
;
A
#
# COMPACT_ATOMS: atom_id res chain seq x y z
N MET A 1 9.81 9.47 1.48
CA MET A 1 8.93 8.63 2.32
C MET A 1 8.25 7.60 1.41
N LYS A 2 8.47 6.29 1.61
CA LYS A 2 7.90 5.23 0.74
C LYS A 2 6.49 4.80 1.15
N TYR A 3 6.05 5.09 2.38
CA TYR A 3 4.79 4.66 2.97
C TYR A 3 4.12 5.83 3.71
N LYS A 4 2.79 5.92 3.66
CA LYS A 4 1.99 6.97 4.30
C LYS A 4 0.97 6.32 5.23
N ILE A 5 0.55 7.04 6.28
CA ILE A 5 -0.60 6.64 7.07
C ILE A 5 -1.82 6.63 6.13
N GLY A 6 -2.59 5.54 6.17
CA GLY A 6 -3.73 5.30 5.29
C GLY A 6 -3.41 4.51 4.01
N ASP A 7 -2.13 4.32 3.64
CA ASP A 7 -1.80 3.48 2.48
C ASP A 7 -2.16 2.01 2.72
N ARG A 8 -2.65 1.38 1.66
CA ARG A 8 -2.88 -0.06 1.61
C ARG A 8 -1.58 -0.77 1.32
N VAL A 9 -1.30 -1.80 2.12
CA VAL A 9 -0.10 -2.59 2.01
C VAL A 9 -0.41 -4.06 2.15
N TYR A 10 0.39 -4.87 1.48
CA TYR A 10 0.38 -6.31 1.59
C TYR A 10 1.59 -6.71 2.43
N VAL A 11 1.33 -7.35 3.56
CA VAL A 11 2.39 -7.93 4.38
C VAL A 11 2.53 -9.40 4.04
N ASP A 12 3.77 -9.88 4.00
CA ASP A 12 4.11 -11.28 3.79
C ASP A 12 5.36 -11.57 4.60
N PHE A 13 5.17 -11.97 5.87
CA PHE A 13 6.28 -12.34 6.71
C PHE A 13 5.99 -13.58 7.53
N LYS A 14 7.03 -14.36 7.74
CA LYS A 14 7.01 -15.50 8.64
C LYS A 14 7.33 -15.00 10.04
N SER A 15 6.32 -14.93 10.90
CA SER A 15 6.53 -14.58 12.30
C SER A 15 7.31 -15.71 12.98
N SER A 16 8.53 -15.41 13.43
CA SER A 16 9.34 -16.32 14.25
C SER A 16 9.17 -16.03 15.75
N ASN A 17 8.08 -15.37 16.16
CA ASN A 17 7.83 -15.10 17.57
C ASN A 17 7.35 -16.35 18.29
N SER A 18 8.18 -16.84 19.21
CA SER A 18 8.03 -18.04 20.03
C SER A 18 7.00 -17.89 21.17
N MET A 19 5.91 -17.15 20.93
CA MET A 19 4.82 -17.00 21.90
C MET A 19 3.50 -17.40 21.23
N GLU A 20 3.21 -18.70 21.38
CA GLU A 20 1.91 -19.37 21.23
C GLU A 20 1.37 -19.78 19.85
N THR A 21 1.98 -19.40 18.71
CA THR A 21 1.58 -19.99 17.41
C THR A 21 2.79 -20.28 16.52
N ASP A 22 3.36 -21.48 16.72
CA ASP A 22 4.45 -22.05 15.92
C ASP A 22 4.17 -21.91 14.40
N GLY A 23 5.03 -21.18 13.69
CA GLY A 23 5.07 -21.18 12.22
C GLY A 23 3.95 -20.45 11.48
N THR A 24 3.16 -19.58 12.12
CA THR A 24 2.06 -18.88 11.43
C THR A 24 2.61 -17.88 10.41
N HIS A 25 2.41 -18.17 9.14
CA HIS A 25 2.74 -17.26 8.04
C HIS A 25 1.73 -16.10 8.07
N ILE A 26 2.20 -14.90 8.41
CA ILE A 26 1.36 -13.71 8.47
C ILE A 26 1.45 -13.04 7.10
N PHE A 27 0.50 -13.43 6.24
CA PHE A 27 0.28 -12.76 4.97
C PHE A 27 -1.12 -12.13 4.95
N GLY A 28 -1.24 -11.00 4.28
CA GLY A 28 -2.53 -10.34 4.09
C GLY A 28 -2.42 -8.88 3.73
N GLU A 29 -3.49 -8.38 3.15
CA GLU A 29 -3.68 -6.97 2.88
C GLU A 29 -4.11 -6.25 4.17
N GLY A 30 -3.64 -5.02 4.33
CA GLY A 30 -3.96 -4.18 5.47
C GLY A 30 -3.75 -2.71 5.16
N GLN A 31 -4.17 -1.87 6.10
CA GLN A 31 -3.95 -0.44 6.03
C GLN A 31 -2.97 -0.01 7.12
N ILE A 32 -2.06 0.89 6.76
CA ILE A 32 -1.12 1.50 7.70
C ILE A 32 -1.87 2.50 8.58
N ASP A 33 -1.81 2.30 9.89
CA ASP A 33 -2.31 3.25 10.89
C ASP A 33 -1.20 4.19 11.37
N ARG A 34 0.04 3.68 11.46
CA ARG A 34 1.23 4.43 11.88
C ARG A 34 2.49 4.02 11.12
N VAL A 35 3.34 5.00 10.86
CA VAL A 35 4.67 4.83 10.26
C VAL A 35 5.70 5.36 11.25
N ASP A 36 6.64 4.52 11.65
CA ASP A 36 7.84 4.93 12.38
C ASP A 36 8.96 5.19 11.36
N GLU A 37 9.25 6.47 11.13
CA GLU A 37 10.25 6.87 10.13
C GLU A 37 11.68 6.56 10.57
N ASP A 38 11.92 6.50 11.88
CA ASP A 38 13.25 6.28 12.47
C ASP A 38 13.65 4.79 12.34
N ASN A 39 12.73 3.88 12.62
CA ASN A 39 12.97 2.44 12.60
C ASN A 39 12.45 1.73 11.34
N ASN A 40 11.90 2.47 10.37
CA ASN A 40 11.26 1.92 9.17
C ASN A 40 10.20 0.86 9.51
N PHE A 41 9.50 1.05 10.63
CA PHE A 41 8.54 0.09 11.17
C PHE A 41 7.12 0.55 10.84
N LEU A 42 6.34 -0.35 10.24
CA LEU A 42 4.98 -0.06 9.79
C LEU A 42 4.00 -0.78 10.71
N ILE A 43 3.08 -0.03 11.29
CA ILE A 43 2.02 -0.56 12.14
C ILE A 43 0.69 -0.32 11.45
N GLY A 44 -0.10 -1.38 11.33
CA GLY A 44 -1.39 -1.29 10.69
C GLY A 44 -2.33 -2.41 11.10
N ARG A 45 -3.47 -2.44 10.43
CA ARG A 45 -4.52 -3.44 10.64
C ARG A 45 -4.72 -4.24 9.37
N LEU A 46 -4.75 -5.56 9.49
CA LEU A 46 -5.07 -6.47 8.39
C LEU A 46 -6.57 -6.52 8.16
N ASP A 47 -6.97 -6.69 6.90
CA ASP A 47 -8.38 -6.76 6.50
C ASP A 47 -9.08 -7.99 7.09
N LYS A 48 -8.36 -9.13 7.17
CA LYS A 48 -8.80 -10.36 7.84
C LYS A 48 -9.01 -10.24 9.36
N GLY A 49 -8.76 -9.06 9.93
CA GLY A 49 -8.71 -8.84 11.36
C GLY A 49 -7.31 -9.13 11.93
N GLY A 50 -6.93 -8.36 12.94
CA GLY A 50 -5.61 -8.40 13.57
C GLY A 50 -4.74 -7.21 13.21
N TYR A 51 -3.77 -6.93 14.08
CA TYR A 51 -2.78 -5.88 13.87
C TYR A 51 -1.49 -6.48 13.33
N PHE A 52 -0.81 -5.74 12.47
CA PHE A 52 0.53 -6.09 12.01
C PHE A 52 1.50 -4.99 12.40
N GLY A 53 2.71 -5.41 12.77
CA GLY A 53 3.83 -4.54 13.03
C GLY A 53 5.07 -5.19 12.43
N CYS A 54 5.51 -4.71 11.28
CA CYS A 54 6.67 -5.27 10.60
C CYS A 54 7.50 -4.17 9.93
N PRO A 55 8.82 -4.41 9.74
CA PRO A 55 9.66 -3.50 9.01
C PRO A 55 9.21 -3.41 7.54
N SER A 56 9.41 -2.24 6.94
CA SER A 56 9.03 -1.96 5.56
C SER A 56 9.69 -2.84 4.49
N THR A 57 10.66 -3.67 4.87
CA THR A 57 11.30 -4.71 4.04
C THR A 57 10.35 -5.84 3.67
N ASP A 58 9.44 -6.19 4.58
CA ASP A 58 8.50 -7.31 4.45
C ASP A 58 7.08 -6.83 4.12
N VAL A 59 6.97 -5.54 3.79
CA VAL A 59 5.74 -4.87 3.40
C VAL A 59 5.84 -4.45 1.95
N LYS A 60 4.86 -4.83 1.15
CA LYS A 60 4.71 -4.41 -0.23
C LYS A 60 3.59 -3.40 -0.30
N LEU A 61 3.87 -2.21 -0.83
CA LEU A 61 2.83 -1.23 -1.06
C LEU A 61 1.85 -1.78 -2.10
N ILE A 62 0.58 -1.90 -1.73
CA ILE A 62 -0.48 -2.13 -2.70
C ILE A 62 -0.76 -0.74 -3.23
N HIS A 63 0.01 -0.33 -4.24
CA HIS A 63 -0.52 0.70 -5.11
C HIS A 63 -1.82 0.12 -5.65
N GLU A 64 -2.95 0.64 -5.19
CA GLU A 64 -4.14 0.66 -6.02
C GLU A 64 -3.62 1.18 -7.35
N LEU A 65 -3.53 0.27 -8.33
CA LEU A 65 -3.21 0.63 -9.69
C LEU A 65 -4.21 1.74 -9.96
N CYS A 66 -3.73 2.98 -10.03
CA CYS A 66 -4.54 4.04 -10.60
C CYS A 66 -4.90 3.46 -11.95
N ILE A 67 -6.16 3.05 -12.11
CA ILE A 67 -6.68 2.67 -13.41
C ILE A 67 -6.67 4.01 -14.13
N HIS A 68 -5.54 4.33 -14.74
CA HIS A 68 -5.39 5.48 -15.58
C HIS A 68 -6.41 5.23 -16.68
N GLY A 69 -7.54 5.90 -16.59
CA GLY A 69 -8.55 5.78 -17.61
C GLY A 69 -7.90 6.23 -18.91
N TYR A 70 -8.00 5.39 -19.93
CA TYR A 70 -7.70 5.82 -21.28
C TYR A 70 -8.64 6.98 -21.60
N ASP A 71 -8.07 8.10 -22.05
CA ASP A 71 -8.79 9.33 -22.39
C ASP A 71 -9.44 10.11 -21.23
N VAL A 72 -9.10 9.81 -19.97
CA VAL A 72 -9.51 10.61 -18.80
C VAL A 72 -8.40 10.70 -17.74
N ALA A 73 -8.19 11.88 -17.17
CA ALA A 73 -7.25 12.04 -16.06
C ALA A 73 -7.79 11.38 -14.79
N CYS A 74 -6.98 10.52 -14.17
CA CYS A 74 -7.32 9.87 -12.91
C CYS A 74 -7.56 10.93 -11.82
N LEU A 75 -8.70 10.86 -11.15
CA LEU A 75 -9.04 11.79 -10.07
C LEU A 75 -8.18 11.59 -8.81
N LEU A 76 -7.49 10.45 -8.68
CA LEU A 76 -6.62 10.13 -7.54
C LEU A 76 -5.19 10.67 -7.72
N CYS A 77 -4.61 10.53 -8.92
CA CYS A 77 -3.23 10.95 -9.19
C CYS A 77 -3.09 12.13 -10.16
N GLY A 78 -4.20 12.61 -10.73
CA GLY A 78 -4.24 13.69 -11.72
C GLY A 78 -3.72 13.31 -13.11
N PHE A 79 -3.29 12.06 -13.31
CA PHE A 79 -2.67 11.56 -14.53
C PHE A 79 -3.64 10.69 -15.34
N GLY A 80 -3.72 10.95 -16.65
CA GLY A 80 -4.36 10.10 -17.65
C GLY A 80 -3.52 10.06 -18.93
N GLN A 81 -3.85 9.13 -19.82
CA GLN A 81 -3.20 9.01 -21.13
C GLN A 81 -4.26 8.77 -22.21
N SER A 82 -4.17 9.46 -23.35
CA SER A 82 -5.06 9.17 -24.48
C SER A 82 -4.66 7.85 -25.13
N GLU A 83 -5.64 6.99 -25.42
CA GLU A 83 -5.39 5.73 -26.13
C GLU A 83 -4.95 5.96 -27.59
N THR A 84 -5.46 7.03 -28.19
CA THR A 84 -5.28 7.30 -29.62
C THR A 84 -3.98 8.03 -29.94
N THR A 85 -3.54 8.94 -29.07
CA THR A 85 -2.34 9.75 -29.31
C THR A 85 -1.19 9.44 -28.35
N GLY A 86 -1.45 8.71 -27.26
CA GLY A 86 -0.47 8.46 -26.20
C GLY A 86 -0.12 9.71 -25.38
N GLU A 87 -0.78 10.84 -25.62
CA GLU A 87 -0.53 12.11 -24.94
C GLU A 87 -1.01 12.08 -23.49
N ARG A 88 -0.33 12.84 -22.62
CA ARG A 88 -0.67 12.93 -21.19
C ARG A 88 -1.85 13.88 -20.98
N ILE A 89 -2.85 13.41 -20.24
CA ILE A 89 -4.04 14.16 -19.83
C ILE A 89 -3.89 14.52 -18.35
N TRP A 90 -4.06 15.80 -18.02
CA TRP A 90 -3.96 16.31 -16.65
C TRP A 90 -5.32 16.76 -16.13
N HIS A 91 -5.66 16.41 -14.89
CA HIS A 91 -6.86 16.93 -14.24
C HIS A 91 -6.58 18.34 -13.69
N ASN A 92 -6.97 19.39 -14.43
CA ASN A 92 -6.86 20.77 -13.96
C ASN A 92 -8.01 21.06 -12.98
N GLN A 93 -7.77 20.89 -11.66
CA GLN A 93 -8.70 21.38 -10.64
C GLN A 93 -8.71 22.92 -10.72
N ARG A 94 -9.78 23.48 -11.28
CA ARG A 94 -10.08 24.91 -11.20
C ARG A 94 -11.03 25.18 -10.03
#